data_AF-A0A1V5L2G3-F1
#
_entry.id   AF-A0A1V5L2G3-F1
#
_cell.length_a   1.000
_cell.length_b   1.000
_cell.length_c   1.000
_cell.angle_alpha   90.00
_cell.angle_beta   90.00
_cell.angle_gamma   90.00
#
_symmetry.space_group_name_H-M   'P 1'
#
loop_
_entity.id
_entity.type
_entity.pdbx_description
1 polymer ?
#
loop_
_entity_poly.entity_id
_entity_poly.type
_entity_poly.pdbx_seq_one_letter_code
_entity_poly.pdbx_strand_id
1 'polypeptide(L)'
;MLFTVLTLSQMFHVMAVRLDRESLFVAGPLSNPLLFGAVILTLLLQFALIYVPFLQDVFDTVALSVSHLLIAFALSSIIFWMIEMQKWLERRRETT
;
A
#
# COMPACT_ATOMS: atom_id res chain seq x y z
N MET A 1 3.68 -15.06 -3.03
CA MET A 1 3.62 -14.10 -1.89
C MET A 1 4.43 -12.83 -2.15
N LEU A 2 5.68 -12.95 -2.60
CA LEU A 2 6.61 -11.83 -2.77
C LEU A 2 6.03 -10.71 -3.67
N PHE A 3 5.44 -11.07 -4.81
CA PHE A 3 4.75 -10.14 -5.69
C PHE A 3 3.68 -9.31 -4.96
N THR A 4 2.74 -9.96 -4.27
CA THR A 4 1.69 -9.27 -3.48
C THR A 4 2.27 -8.37 -2.40
N VAL A 5 3.32 -8.82 -1.69
CA VAL A 5 3.98 -8.01 -0.64
C VAL A 5 4.57 -6.75 -1.23
N LEU A 6 5.30 -6.86 -2.35
CA LEU A 6 5.91 -5.72 -3.02
C LEU A 6 4.85 -4.77 -3.57
N THR A 7 3.81 -5.26 -4.25
CA THR A 7 2.73 -4.41 -4.76
C THR A 7 2.03 -3.65 -3.63
N LEU A 8 1.64 -4.33 -2.56
CA LEU A 8 1.00 -3.69 -1.41
C LEU A 8 1.94 -2.67 -0.74
N SER A 9 3.20 -3.03 -0.57
CA SER A 9 4.23 -2.15 0.00
C SER A 9 4.37 -0.86 -0.80
N GLN A 10 4.41 -0.94 -2.13
CA GLN A 10 4.49 0.24 -3.00
C GLN A 10 3.23 1.11 -2.89
N MET A 11 2.04 0.51 -2.78
CA MET A 11 0.80 1.26 -2.59
C MET A 11 0.77 1.99 -1.24
N PHE A 12 1.18 1.32 -0.16
CA PHE A 12 1.34 1.94 1.15
C PHE A 12 2.38 3.07 1.14
N HIS A 13 3.51 2.86 0.47
CA HIS A 13 4.56 3.85 0.31
C HIS A 13 4.05 5.10 -0.44
N VAL A 14 3.38 4.93 -1.58
CA VAL A 14 2.84 6.04 -2.38
C VAL A 14 1.78 6.82 -1.60
N MET A 15 0.90 6.14 -0.87
CA MET A 15 -0.05 6.79 0.02
C MET A 15 0.68 7.58 1.12
N ALA A 16 1.71 7.01 1.73
CA ALA A 16 2.46 7.64 2.79
C ALA A 16 3.29 8.84 2.30
N VAL A 17 3.99 8.77 1.17
CA VAL A 17 4.84 9.87 0.67
C VAL A 17 4.02 11.05 0.14
N ARG A 18 2.78 10.83 -0.32
CA ARG A 18 1.92 11.86 -0.91
C ARG A 18 1.78 13.13 -0.05
N LEU A 19 1.76 13.01 1.28
CA LEU A 19 1.65 14.17 2.16
C LEU A 19 3.02 14.52 2.75
N ASP A 20 3.79 15.39 2.10
CA ASP A 20 5.12 15.79 2.57
C ASP A 20 5.10 16.44 3.97
N ARG A 21 4.04 17.19 4.33
CA ARG A 21 3.94 17.90 5.62
C ARG A 21 2.78 17.48 6.52
N GLU A 22 1.79 16.77 5.98
CA GLU A 22 0.60 16.36 6.72
C GLU A 22 0.54 14.84 6.98
N SER A 23 -0.14 14.47 8.06
CA SER A 23 -0.43 13.06 8.33
C SER A 23 -1.58 12.59 7.44
N LEU A 24 -1.55 11.34 6.98
CA LEU A 24 -2.70 10.75 6.28
C LEU A 24 -3.98 10.76 7.15
N PHE A 25 -3.82 10.79 8.48
CA PHE A 25 -4.91 10.94 9.44
C PHE A 25 -5.52 12.35 9.48
N VAL A 26 -4.80 13.37 9.02
CA VAL A 26 -5.25 14.78 9.04
C VAL A 26 -5.86 15.19 7.70
N ALA A 27 -5.20 14.90 6.57
CA ALA A 27 -5.74 15.28 5.26
C ALA A 27 -6.83 14.32 4.74
N GLY A 28 -6.90 13.11 5.30
CA GLY A 28 -7.82 12.06 4.89
C GLY A 28 -7.42 11.36 3.56
N PRO A 29 -7.80 10.08 3.38
CA PRO A 29 -7.43 9.29 2.20
C PRO A 29 -8.00 9.85 0.88
N LEU A 30 -9.10 10.62 0.95
CA LEU A 30 -9.83 11.16 -0.19
C LEU A 30 -9.35 12.53 -0.69
N SER A 31 -8.35 13.14 -0.05
CA SER A 31 -7.88 14.47 -0.46
C SER A 31 -7.30 14.52 -1.90
N ASN A 32 -6.91 13.38 -2.47
CA ASN A 32 -6.55 13.24 -3.89
C ASN A 32 -7.29 12.01 -4.46
N PRO A 33 -8.48 12.21 -5.02
CA PRO A 33 -9.31 11.11 -5.51
C PRO A 33 -8.67 10.38 -6.70
N LEU A 34 -7.83 11.05 -7.49
CA LEU A 34 -7.08 10.42 -8.58
C LEU A 34 -6.07 9.40 -8.04
N LEU A 35 -5.28 9.76 -7.03
CA LEU A 35 -4.32 8.83 -6.43
C LEU A 35 -5.06 7.68 -5.73
N PHE A 36 -6.12 7.98 -4.99
CA PHE A 36 -6.92 6.94 -4.35
C PHE A 36 -7.52 5.98 -5.39
N GLY A 37 -8.05 6.51 -6.48
CA GLY A 37 -8.53 5.73 -7.62
C GLY A 37 -7.45 4.83 -8.22
N ALA A 38 -6.22 5.34 -8.39
CA ALA A 38 -5.10 4.55 -8.89
C ALA A 38 -4.71 3.41 -7.94
N VAL A 39 -4.71 3.65 -6.62
CA VAL A 39 -4.45 2.60 -5.60
C VAL A 39 -5.54 1.53 -5.66
N ILE A 40 -6.82 1.92 -5.70
CA ILE A 40 -7.94 0.98 -5.78
C ILE A 40 -7.88 0.16 -7.08
N LEU A 41 -7.62 0.81 -8.22
CA LEU A 41 -7.46 0.13 -9.50
C LEU A 41 -6.32 -0.89 -9.45
N THR A 42 -5.18 -0.51 -8.85
CA THR A 42 -4.02 -1.41 -8.68
C THR A 42 -4.36 -2.60 -7.79
N LEU A 43 -5.10 -2.40 -6.69
CA LEU A 43 -5.57 -3.49 -5.83
C LEU A 43 -6.50 -4.43 -6.59
N LEU A 44 -7.44 -3.91 -7.39
CA LEU A 44 -8.33 -4.74 -8.20
C LEU A 44 -7.57 -5.57 -9.23
N LEU A 45 -6.59 -4.96 -9.91
CA LEU A 45 -5.72 -5.67 -10.85
C LEU A 45 -4.87 -6.72 -10.13
N GLN A 46 -4.35 -6.41 -8.93
CA GLN A 46 -3.60 -7.36 -8.11
C GLN A 46 -4.47 -8.57 -7.74
N PHE A 47 -5.74 -8.36 -7.36
CA PHE A 47 -6.68 -9.44 -7.09
C PHE A 47 -7.01 -10.25 -8.34
N ALA A 48 -7.17 -9.58 -9.49
CA ALA A 48 -7.37 -10.26 -10.76
C ALA A 48 -6.16 -11.16 -11.09
N LEU A 49 -4.94 -10.68 -10.91
CA LEU A 49 -3.71 -11.45 -11.17
C LEU A 49 -3.60 -12.71 -10.29
N ILE A 50 -4.13 -12.72 -9.07
CA ILE A 50 -4.01 -13.88 -8.17
C ILE A 50 -5.22 -14.81 -8.18
N TYR A 51 -6.34 -14.43 -8.80
CA TYR A 51 -7.58 -15.23 -8.81
C TYR A 51 -8.12 -15.54 -10.22
N VAL A 52 -7.69 -14.83 -11.26
CA VAL A 52 -8.12 -15.10 -12.65
C VAL A 52 -7.16 -16.12 -13.26
N PRO A 53 -7.62 -17.32 -13.66
CA PRO A 53 -6.75 -18.40 -14.11
C PRO A 53 -5.95 -18.05 -15.37
N PHE A 54 -6.54 -17.28 -16.31
CA PHE A 54 -5.80 -16.78 -17.48
C PHE A 54 -4.61 -15.91 -17.12
N LEU A 55 -4.75 -15.05 -16.10
CA LEU A 55 -3.67 -14.19 -15.64
C LEU A 55 -2.66 -14.96 -14.77
N GLN A 56 -3.12 -15.96 -14.01
CA GLN A 56 -2.23 -16.83 -13.25
C GLN A 56 -1.24 -17.57 -14.14
N ASP A 57 -1.70 -18.06 -15.30
CA ASP A 57 -0.87 -18.77 -16.28
C ASP A 57 0.14 -17.84 -16.97
N VAL A 58 -0.25 -16.58 -17.25
CA VAL A 58 0.65 -15.59 -17.89
C VAL A 58 1.72 -15.06 -16.92
N PHE A 59 1.37 -14.88 -15.65
CA PHE A 59 2.25 -14.27 -14.64
C PHE A 59 2.86 -15.30 -13.67
N ASP A 60 2.65 -16.59 -13.90
CA ASP A 60 3.05 -17.69 -13.01
C ASP A 60 2.67 -17.43 -11.54
N THR A 61 1.47 -16.93 -11.30
CA THR A 61 0.98 -16.64 -9.94
C THR A 61 0.13 -17.78 -9.40
N VAL A 62 0.19 -17.96 -8.08
CA VAL A 62 -0.61 -18.96 -7.36
C VAL A 62 -1.63 -18.24 -6.49
N ALA A 63 -2.85 -18.77 -6.43
CA ALA A 63 -3.88 -18.30 -5.52
C ALA A 63 -3.36 -18.32 -4.07
N LEU A 64 -3.36 -17.14 -3.44
CA LEU A 64 -2.97 -17.02 -2.04
C LEU A 64 -4.14 -17.42 -1.13
N SER A 65 -3.85 -18.24 -0.12
CA SER A 65 -4.75 -18.45 0.99
C SER A 65 -4.92 -17.16 1.81
N VAL A 66 -6.04 -17.06 2.54
CA VAL A 66 -6.35 -15.91 3.40
C VAL A 66 -5.23 -15.64 4.42
N SER A 67 -4.63 -16.70 4.98
CA SER A 67 -3.49 -16.57 5.90
C SER A 67 -2.29 -15.84 5.26
N HIS A 68 -1.93 -16.19 4.03
CA HIS A 68 -0.84 -15.55 3.32
C HIS A 68 -1.17 -14.11 2.92
N LEU A 69 -2.43 -13.80 2.61
CA LEU A 69 -2.88 -12.43 2.38
C LEU A 69 -2.74 -11.57 3.65
N LEU A 70 -3.13 -12.09 4.81
CA LEU A 70 -2.98 -11.39 6.09
C LEU A 70 -1.51 -11.12 6.42
N ILE A 71 -0.63 -12.10 6.20
CA ILE A 71 0.81 -11.94 6.39
C ILE A 71 1.36 -10.88 5.42
N ALA A 72 0.97 -10.93 4.15
CA ALA A 72 1.43 -9.96 3.16
C ALA A 72 0.98 -8.54 3.50
N PHE A 73 -0.27 -8.39 3.93
CA PHE A 73 -0.82 -7.12 4.38
C PHE A 73 -0.07 -6.60 5.62
N ALA A 74 0.14 -7.44 6.64
CA ALA A 74 0.88 -7.09 7.84
C ALA A 74 2.30 -6.60 7.52
N LEU A 75 3.05 -7.36 6.70
CA LEU A 75 4.40 -6.98 6.28
C LEU A 75 4.43 -5.66 5.51
N SER A 76 3.52 -5.50 4.54
CA SER A 76 3.47 -4.28 3.72
C SER A 76 3.08 -3.03 4.51
N SER A 77 2.27 -3.17 5.56
CA SER A 77 1.86 -2.05 6.42
C SER A 77 3.01 -1.45 7.24
N ILE A 78 4.10 -2.18 7.45
CA ILE A 78 5.27 -1.69 8.21
C ILE A 78 5.83 -0.40 7.60
N ILE A 79 5.89 -0.33 6.26
CA ILE A 79 6.41 0.83 5.54
C ILE A 79 5.52 2.06 5.76
N PHE A 80 4.20 1.87 5.79
CA PHE A 80 3.26 2.94 6.10
C PHE A 80 3.55 3.54 7.49
N TRP A 81 3.66 2.69 8.52
CA TRP A 81 3.96 3.13 9.88
C TRP A 81 5.33 3.80 10.02
N MET A 82 6.34 3.28 9.31
CA MET A 82 7.69 3.84 9.33
C MET A 82 7.73 5.28 8.79
N ILE A 83 7.05 5.54 7.67
CA ILE A 83 6.99 6.87 7.05
C ILE A 83 6.17 7.83 7.92
N GLU A 84 5.05 7.38 8.46
CA GLU A 84 4.22 8.21 9.34
C GLU A 84 4.98 8.60 10.63
N MET A 85 5.77 7.68 11.19
CA MET A 85 6.67 7.95 12.31
C MET A 85 7.75 8.99 11.94
N GLN A 86 8.35 8.87 10.75
CA GLN A 86 9.33 9.84 10.27
C GLN A 86 8.74 11.25 10.19
N LYS A 87 7.57 11.40 9.58
CA LYS A 87 6.86 12.69 9.50
C LYS A 87 6.48 13.25 10.87
N TRP A 88 6.15 12.37 11.81
CA TRP A 88 5.83 12.80 13.17
C TRP A 88 7.06 13.35 13.90
N LEU A 89 8.22 12.72 13.70
CA LEU A 89 9.51 13.21 14.23
C LEU A 89 9.95 14.53 13.59
N GLU A 90 9.79 14.67 12.28
CA GLU A 90 10.11 15.91 11.55
C GLU A 90 9.24 17.09 12.03
N ARG A 91 7.93 16.88 12.19
CA ARG A 91 7.02 17.90 12.76
C ARG A 91 7.44 18.36 14.16
N ARG A 92 7.95 17.45 15.00
CA ARG A 92 8.45 17.80 16.35
C ARG A 92 9.75 18.61 16.31
N ARG A 93 10.59 18.41 15.30
CA ARG A 93 11.86 19.13 15.13
C ARG A 93 11.67 20.55 14.60
N GLU A 94 10.68 20.81 13.75
CA GLU A 94 10.41 22.18 13.25
C GLU A 94 9.81 23.12 14.32
N THR A 95 9.24 22.58 15.41
CA THR A 95 8.67 23.37 16.52
C THR A 95 9.65 23.67 17.68
N THR A 96 10.91 23.23 17.61
CA THR A 96 11.96 23.54 18.60
C THR A 96 13.01 24.44 17.99
#